data_AF-A0A4Q3FCN3-F1
#
_entry.id   AF-A0A4Q3FCN3-F1
#
_cell.length_a   1.000
_cell.length_b   1.000
_cell.length_c   1.000
_cell.angle_alpha   90.00
_cell.angle_beta   90.00
_cell.angle_gamma   90.00
#
_symmetry.space_group_name_H-M   'P 1'
#
loop_
_entity.id
_entity.type
_entity.pdbx_description
1 polymer ?
#
loop_
_entity_poly.entity_id
_entity_poly.type
_entity_poly.pdbx_seq_one_letter_code
_entity_poly.pdbx_strand_id
1 'polypeptide(L)'
;VRAIPGNGGAITVSADLLADLVPNSGQVSVSVSPFGSLDVPGLLKALDRYPYGCTEQTVSRALPLLAVNQLASLEQLALDDKADERVVNAIERVLARQGGNGSFGLWSVGGDDLWLDAFVTDFLTRAREKQFAVPQIAFNLALDRLRNQVVNTSEINKEEAAGIAYALYVLARNGRPVMGDLRYLADNKLGDFATPLARAQIGAALSALGDRGRGRAAFGSALGLLQQASDDGFSRPDYGSRLRDGAGVLALIAEANGERADISRAVSIVDATRNSARYNYTSTQEQMWMVLAAQAMAKDAEGMTLTVDGAARKGALYRTLSAEALEAKSLTIANPGAGNAQAVITVAGIPTAPEPALNQGFGLERVIYTMKGEKADPARLRQNERYVVALTVTEGAPRYGRLLLVDPVPAGLEIENANLTEGASVAGLDWLKQEVNPVHTESRDDRYVAAFERSGSKNDKLSYTVAYIARAVSPGRYVSPAAVIEDMYRPDRFGRTGFGAVEITSAR
;
A
#
# COMPACT_ATOMS: atom_id res chain seq x y z
N VAL A 1 10.97 -15.93 -4.54
CA VAL A 1 10.83 -16.18 -5.99
C VAL A 1 11.72 -17.36 -6.37
N ARG A 2 11.26 -18.27 -7.23
CA ARG A 2 12.00 -19.44 -7.72
C ARG A 2 11.85 -19.52 -9.24
N ALA A 3 12.95 -19.70 -9.98
CA ALA A 3 12.88 -19.95 -11.41
C ALA A 3 12.33 -21.36 -11.70
N ILE A 4 11.49 -21.48 -12.71
CA ILE A 4 11.11 -22.77 -13.32
C ILE A 4 11.72 -22.81 -14.72
N PRO A 5 12.85 -23.51 -14.90
CA PRO A 5 13.50 -23.61 -16.20
C PRO A 5 12.55 -24.13 -17.27
N GLY A 6 12.70 -23.62 -18.50
CA GLY A 6 12.02 -24.21 -19.66
C GLY A 6 12.44 -25.66 -19.91
N ASN A 7 11.77 -26.31 -20.86
CA ASN A 7 12.02 -27.69 -21.27
C ASN A 7 11.82 -28.73 -20.15
N GLY A 8 10.80 -28.54 -19.32
CA GLY A 8 10.35 -29.52 -18.33
C GLY A 8 10.81 -29.27 -16.89
N GLY A 9 11.38 -28.11 -16.57
CA GLY A 9 11.64 -27.72 -15.19
C GLY A 9 10.35 -27.70 -14.36
N ALA A 10 10.44 -27.98 -13.06
CA ALA A 10 9.27 -28.08 -12.19
C ALA A 10 9.53 -27.57 -10.77
N ILE A 11 8.47 -27.16 -10.09
CA ILE A 11 8.44 -26.90 -8.65
C ILE A 11 7.30 -27.68 -8.00
N THR A 12 7.48 -28.01 -6.72
CA THR A 12 6.43 -28.60 -5.88
C THR A 12 6.17 -27.69 -4.68
N VAL A 13 4.89 -27.48 -4.38
CA VAL A 13 4.38 -26.71 -3.25
C VAL A 13 3.64 -27.67 -2.32
N SER A 14 4.07 -27.75 -1.07
CA SER A 14 3.58 -28.70 -0.08
C SER A 14 3.28 -28.02 1.26
N ALA A 15 2.65 -28.78 2.17
CA ALA A 15 2.21 -28.29 3.48
C ALA A 15 3.36 -27.95 4.45
N ASP A 16 4.60 -28.38 4.16
CA ASP A 16 5.79 -28.04 4.94
C ASP A 16 6.03 -26.53 5.04
N LEU A 17 5.58 -25.77 4.03
CA LEU A 17 5.61 -24.31 4.03
C LEU A 17 4.76 -23.67 5.15
N LEU A 18 3.87 -24.44 5.78
CA LEU A 18 2.95 -23.96 6.83
C LEU A 18 3.33 -24.46 8.23
N ALA A 19 4.45 -25.16 8.39
CA ALA A 19 4.81 -25.86 9.63
C ALA A 19 4.93 -24.94 10.86
N ASP A 20 5.37 -23.69 10.68
CA ASP A 20 5.58 -22.74 11.78
C ASP A 20 4.33 -21.89 12.11
N LEU A 21 3.19 -22.20 11.50
CA LEU A 21 1.94 -21.45 11.64
C LEU A 21 0.93 -22.19 12.52
N VAL A 22 0.06 -21.43 13.19
CA VAL A 22 -1.06 -21.99 13.95
C VAL A 22 -1.92 -22.85 13.01
N PRO A 23 -2.32 -24.07 13.41
CA PRO A 23 -3.15 -24.95 12.58
C PRO A 23 -4.38 -24.23 12.02
N ASN A 24 -4.69 -24.49 10.75
CA ASN A 24 -5.80 -23.88 9.99
C ASN A 24 -5.75 -22.35 9.84
N SER A 25 -4.66 -21.69 10.25
CA SER A 25 -4.45 -20.24 10.00
C SER A 25 -3.68 -19.96 8.70
N GLY A 26 -3.00 -20.98 8.17
CA GLY A 26 -2.05 -20.89 7.08
C GLY A 26 -2.65 -21.10 5.69
N GLN A 27 -2.12 -20.40 4.71
CA GLN A 27 -2.37 -20.63 3.29
C GLN A 27 -1.14 -20.29 2.45
N VAL A 28 -1.07 -20.88 1.25
CA VAL A 28 -0.02 -20.63 0.27
C VAL A 28 -0.62 -20.10 -1.02
N SER A 29 -0.15 -18.94 -1.45
CA SER A 29 -0.43 -18.38 -2.76
C SER A 29 0.74 -18.64 -3.71
N VAL A 30 0.44 -19.05 -4.93
CA VAL A 30 1.41 -19.39 -5.97
C VAL A 30 1.06 -18.61 -7.23
N SER A 31 2.05 -17.88 -7.73
CA SER A 31 1.99 -17.13 -8.99
C SER A 31 3.09 -17.62 -9.90
N VAL A 32 2.75 -18.12 -11.09
CA VAL A 32 3.75 -18.52 -12.10
C VAL A 32 3.49 -17.76 -13.38
N SER A 33 4.46 -16.96 -13.81
CA SER A 33 4.37 -16.20 -15.06
C SER A 33 5.75 -16.01 -15.70
N PRO A 34 5.84 -15.47 -16.92
CA PRO A 34 7.11 -15.04 -17.51
C PRO A 34 7.78 -13.89 -16.72
N PHE A 35 7.04 -13.22 -15.82
CA PHE A 35 7.45 -12.03 -15.09
C PHE A 35 7.49 -12.34 -13.58
N GLY A 36 8.69 -12.41 -13.01
CA GLY A 36 8.90 -13.02 -11.68
C GLY A 36 8.51 -12.17 -10.49
N SER A 37 8.33 -10.87 -10.66
CA SER A 37 8.00 -9.95 -9.57
C SER A 37 6.52 -9.92 -9.19
N LEU A 38 5.62 -10.41 -10.04
CA LEU A 38 4.20 -10.05 -10.00
C LEU A 38 3.35 -11.13 -9.32
N ASP A 39 3.43 -11.17 -7.98
CA ASP A 39 2.63 -12.08 -7.15
C ASP A 39 1.20 -11.60 -6.92
N VAL A 40 0.37 -11.62 -7.95
CA VAL A 40 -0.98 -11.02 -7.92
C VAL A 40 -1.83 -11.49 -6.72
N PRO A 41 -1.97 -12.79 -6.40
CA PRO A 41 -2.79 -13.24 -5.27
C PRO A 41 -2.24 -12.77 -3.92
N GLY A 42 -0.92 -12.86 -3.71
CA GLY A 42 -0.31 -12.40 -2.47
C GLY A 42 -0.43 -10.88 -2.28
N LEU A 43 -0.26 -10.11 -3.37
CA LEU A 43 -0.44 -8.66 -3.38
C LEU A 43 -1.90 -8.26 -3.11
N LEU A 44 -2.86 -8.90 -3.77
CA LEU A 44 -4.29 -8.66 -3.53
C LEU A 44 -4.68 -8.99 -2.09
N LYS A 45 -4.16 -10.08 -1.52
CA LYS A 45 -4.38 -10.42 -0.12
C LYS A 45 -3.76 -9.40 0.83
N ALA A 46 -2.55 -8.93 0.53
CA ALA A 46 -1.88 -7.92 1.35
C ALA A 46 -2.68 -6.61 1.38
N LEU A 47 -3.14 -6.15 0.20
CA LEU A 47 -4.04 -5.00 0.08
C LEU A 47 -5.36 -5.22 0.81
N ASP A 48 -5.96 -6.40 0.67
CA ASP A 48 -7.21 -6.75 1.33
C ASP A 48 -7.13 -6.64 2.85
N ARG A 49 -6.06 -7.21 3.43
CA ARG A 49 -5.81 -7.22 4.88
C ARG A 49 -5.42 -5.86 5.45
N TYR A 50 -5.00 -4.91 4.61
CA TYR A 50 -4.57 -3.59 5.07
C TYR A 50 -5.78 -2.83 5.63
N PRO A 51 -5.91 -2.67 6.95
CA PRO A 51 -7.19 -2.36 7.59
C PRO A 51 -7.44 -0.85 7.76
N TYR A 52 -6.46 -0.04 7.34
CA TYR A 52 -6.48 1.40 7.48
C TYR A 52 -7.16 2.04 6.27
N GLY A 53 -7.80 3.18 6.52
CA GLY A 53 -8.78 3.73 5.60
C GLY A 53 -8.48 5.15 5.16
N CYS A 54 -7.22 5.57 5.04
CA CYS A 54 -6.89 6.82 4.37
C CYS A 54 -7.30 6.75 2.88
N THR A 55 -7.37 7.89 2.21
CA THR A 55 -7.89 7.97 0.83
C THR A 55 -7.01 7.21 -0.15
N GLU A 56 -5.69 7.38 -0.02
CA GLU A 56 -4.73 6.63 -0.83
C GLU A 56 -4.93 5.11 -0.65
N GLN A 57 -5.03 4.62 0.59
CA GLN A 57 -5.21 3.20 0.89
C GLN A 57 -6.55 2.68 0.37
N THR A 58 -7.62 3.47 0.50
CA THR A 58 -8.96 3.12 -0.01
C THR A 58 -8.91 2.90 -1.52
N VAL A 59 -8.27 3.82 -2.24
CA VAL A 59 -8.10 3.69 -3.70
C VAL A 59 -7.16 2.53 -4.04
N SER A 60 -6.02 2.38 -3.37
CA SER A 60 -5.06 1.32 -3.65
C SER A 60 -5.63 -0.09 -3.45
N ARG A 61 -6.60 -0.25 -2.57
CA ARG A 61 -7.33 -1.52 -2.36
C ARG A 61 -8.41 -1.77 -3.40
N ALA A 62 -9.08 -0.73 -3.88
CA ALA A 62 -10.21 -0.85 -4.80
C ALA A 62 -9.80 -0.85 -6.28
N LEU A 63 -8.78 -0.09 -6.64
CA LEU A 63 -8.32 0.06 -8.02
C LEU A 63 -7.92 -1.28 -8.67
N PRO A 64 -7.19 -2.19 -7.98
CA PRO A 64 -6.96 -3.53 -8.51
C PRO A 64 -8.23 -4.35 -8.75
N LEU A 65 -9.30 -4.16 -7.97
CA LEU A 65 -10.54 -4.92 -8.14
C LEU A 65 -11.23 -4.60 -9.48
N LEU A 66 -11.13 -3.35 -9.95
CA LEU A 66 -11.58 -2.94 -11.29
C LEU A 66 -10.87 -3.71 -12.42
N ALA A 67 -9.64 -4.14 -12.15
CA ALA A 67 -8.75 -4.84 -13.06
C ALA A 67 -8.91 -6.37 -12.98
N VAL A 68 -9.20 -6.90 -11.79
CA VAL A 68 -9.15 -8.35 -11.50
C VAL A 68 -10.31 -9.12 -12.15
N ASN A 69 -11.45 -8.52 -12.49
CA ASN A 69 -12.51 -9.22 -13.24
C ASN A 69 -11.99 -9.83 -14.58
N GLN A 70 -10.92 -9.28 -15.16
CA GLN A 70 -10.27 -9.82 -16.36
C GLN A 70 -9.27 -10.96 -16.08
N LEU A 71 -8.69 -11.01 -14.88
CA LEU A 71 -7.75 -12.06 -14.45
C LEU A 71 -8.47 -13.24 -13.79
N ALA A 72 -9.52 -12.96 -13.02
CA ALA A 72 -10.24 -13.95 -12.25
C ALA A 72 -11.20 -14.81 -13.07
N SER A 73 -11.73 -14.28 -14.19
CA SER A 73 -12.44 -15.08 -15.20
C SER A 73 -11.57 -16.18 -15.82
N LEU A 74 -10.24 -16.11 -15.65
CA LEU A 74 -9.28 -17.08 -16.18
C LEU A 74 -8.79 -18.12 -15.15
N GLU A 75 -8.86 -17.86 -13.82
CA GLU A 75 -7.88 -18.50 -12.91
C GLU A 75 -8.41 -19.13 -11.61
N GLN A 76 -9.71 -19.15 -11.30
CA GLN A 76 -10.20 -19.59 -9.98
C GLN A 76 -9.50 -18.87 -8.80
N LEU A 77 -9.03 -17.63 -9.03
CA LEU A 77 -8.86 -16.69 -7.94
C LEU A 77 -10.20 -16.69 -7.22
N ALA A 78 -10.21 -17.08 -5.94
CA ALA A 78 -11.39 -16.96 -5.10
C ALA A 78 -11.73 -15.48 -5.03
N LEU A 79 -12.48 -15.00 -6.02
CA LEU A 79 -13.05 -13.69 -6.01
C LEU A 79 -13.98 -13.66 -4.82
N ASP A 80 -13.69 -12.73 -3.93
CA ASP A 80 -14.67 -12.18 -3.02
C ASP A 80 -15.91 -11.84 -3.85
N ASP A 81 -17.04 -12.50 -3.58
CA ASP A 81 -18.33 -12.23 -4.20
C ASP A 81 -18.79 -10.77 -3.97
N LYS A 82 -18.05 -10.04 -3.13
CA LYS A 82 -18.24 -8.63 -2.78
C LYS A 82 -17.23 -7.68 -3.44
N ALA A 83 -16.45 -8.13 -4.43
CA ALA A 83 -15.48 -7.26 -5.11
C ALA A 83 -16.12 -5.95 -5.64
N ASP A 84 -17.27 -6.06 -6.31
CA ASP A 84 -18.01 -4.90 -6.82
C ASP A 84 -18.55 -4.01 -5.67
N GLU A 85 -19.07 -4.61 -4.59
CA GLU A 85 -19.53 -3.90 -3.40
C GLU A 85 -18.38 -3.09 -2.76
N ARG A 86 -17.19 -3.68 -2.69
CA ARG A 86 -16.00 -3.01 -2.16
C ARG A 86 -15.56 -1.83 -3.03
N VAL A 87 -15.70 -1.94 -4.35
CA VAL A 87 -15.45 -0.80 -5.26
C VAL A 87 -16.48 0.30 -5.01
N VAL A 88 -17.76 -0.04 -4.89
CA VAL A 88 -18.82 0.95 -4.59
C VAL A 88 -18.54 1.65 -3.25
N ASN A 89 -18.27 0.89 -2.19
CA ASN A 89 -17.92 1.44 -0.88
C ASN A 89 -16.67 2.34 -0.92
N ALA A 90 -15.68 1.99 -1.76
CA ALA A 90 -14.50 2.81 -1.96
C ALA A 90 -14.83 4.13 -2.69
N ILE A 91 -15.67 4.10 -3.74
CA ILE A 91 -16.15 5.29 -4.44
C ILE A 91 -16.88 6.21 -3.44
N GLU A 92 -17.82 5.68 -2.67
CA GLU A 92 -18.56 6.45 -1.67
C GLU A 92 -17.62 7.08 -0.63
N ARG A 93 -16.67 6.30 -0.10
CA ARG A 93 -15.72 6.77 0.90
C ARG A 93 -14.81 7.88 0.40
N VAL A 94 -14.28 7.79 -0.83
CA VAL A 94 -13.41 8.85 -1.37
C VAL A 94 -14.20 10.11 -1.74
N LEU A 95 -15.44 9.95 -2.24
CA LEU A 95 -16.32 11.08 -2.52
C LEU A 95 -16.77 11.80 -1.24
N ALA A 96 -16.95 11.07 -0.14
CA ALA A 96 -17.20 11.65 1.19
C ALA A 96 -16.03 12.50 1.72
N ARG A 97 -14.84 12.41 1.09
CA ARG A 97 -13.65 13.21 1.39
C ARG A 97 -13.36 14.29 0.34
N GLN A 98 -14.25 14.46 -0.63
CA GLN A 98 -14.12 15.51 -1.64
C GLN A 98 -14.55 16.87 -1.06
N GLY A 99 -13.69 17.87 -1.16
CA GLY A 99 -14.01 19.26 -0.85
C GLY A 99 -14.81 19.96 -1.95
N GLY A 100 -15.44 21.10 -1.62
CA GLY A 100 -16.26 21.85 -2.58
C GLY A 100 -15.51 22.42 -3.79
N ASN A 101 -14.18 22.50 -3.73
CA ASN A 101 -13.30 22.88 -4.84
C ASN A 101 -12.82 21.68 -5.69
N GLY A 102 -13.31 20.47 -5.39
CA GLY A 102 -12.95 19.23 -6.08
C GLY A 102 -11.72 18.49 -5.54
N SER A 103 -11.02 19.00 -4.51
CA SER A 103 -9.86 18.31 -3.93
C SER A 103 -10.24 17.20 -2.95
N PHE A 104 -9.32 16.27 -2.70
CA PHE A 104 -9.52 15.12 -1.82
C PHE A 104 -8.53 15.15 -0.65
N GLY A 105 -9.02 14.87 0.56
CA GLY A 105 -8.18 14.78 1.74
C GLY A 105 -7.69 13.38 2.01
N LEU A 106 -6.50 13.27 2.59
CA LEU A 106 -5.93 11.97 2.97
C LEU A 106 -6.77 11.27 4.05
N TRP A 107 -7.25 12.02 5.05
CA TRP A 107 -8.02 11.48 6.18
C TRP A 107 -9.43 12.08 6.29
N SER A 108 -9.61 13.33 5.85
CA SER A 108 -10.84 14.13 6.00
C SER A 108 -11.24 14.79 4.66
N VAL A 109 -12.20 15.72 4.71
CA VAL A 109 -12.72 16.43 3.53
C VAL A 109 -11.72 17.46 3.01
N GLY A 110 -11.49 17.47 1.70
CA GLY A 110 -10.65 18.46 1.01
C GLY A 110 -9.16 18.31 1.32
N GLY A 111 -8.33 19.17 0.76
CA GLY A 111 -6.87 19.07 0.87
C GLY A 111 -6.16 19.85 -0.22
N ASP A 112 -4.84 19.78 -0.24
CA ASP A 112 -3.95 20.49 -1.16
C ASP A 112 -3.00 19.56 -1.94
N ASP A 113 -3.10 18.25 -1.74
CA ASP A 113 -2.27 17.26 -2.41
C ASP A 113 -2.77 16.98 -3.84
N LEU A 114 -2.19 17.68 -4.82
CA LEU A 114 -2.52 17.51 -6.24
C LEU A 114 -2.25 16.08 -6.74
N TRP A 115 -1.24 15.39 -6.20
CA TRP A 115 -0.98 14.02 -6.59
C TRP A 115 -2.11 13.10 -6.13
N LEU A 116 -2.60 13.28 -4.89
CA LEU A 116 -3.75 12.56 -4.37
C LEU A 116 -5.03 12.89 -5.16
N ASP A 117 -5.24 14.16 -5.50
CA ASP A 117 -6.36 14.60 -6.35
C ASP A 117 -6.35 13.83 -7.69
N ALA A 118 -5.19 13.76 -8.35
CA ALA A 118 -5.05 13.06 -9.62
C ALA A 118 -5.23 11.55 -9.45
N PHE A 119 -4.67 10.95 -8.40
CA PHE A 119 -4.77 9.53 -8.10
C PHE A 119 -6.22 9.07 -7.86
N VAL A 120 -6.98 9.80 -7.05
CA VAL A 120 -8.40 9.52 -6.82
C VAL A 120 -9.19 9.70 -8.12
N THR A 121 -8.90 10.75 -8.89
CA THR A 121 -9.61 11.01 -10.14
C THR A 121 -9.33 9.92 -11.19
N ASP A 122 -8.11 9.37 -11.27
CA ASP A 122 -7.78 8.22 -12.12
C ASP A 122 -8.61 6.99 -11.73
N PHE A 123 -8.74 6.70 -10.43
CA PHE A 123 -9.60 5.63 -9.94
C PHE A 123 -11.07 5.84 -10.33
N LEU A 124 -11.62 7.04 -10.14
CA LEU A 124 -12.99 7.37 -10.53
C LEU A 124 -13.19 7.25 -12.05
N THR A 125 -12.20 7.66 -12.86
CA THR A 125 -12.22 7.46 -14.31
C THR A 125 -12.28 5.99 -14.67
N ARG A 126 -11.37 5.17 -14.13
CA ARG A 126 -11.32 3.73 -14.40
C ARG A 126 -12.58 3.01 -13.90
N ALA A 127 -13.15 3.43 -12.78
CA ALA A 127 -14.42 2.91 -12.28
C ALA A 127 -15.56 3.18 -13.26
N ARG A 128 -15.65 4.40 -13.81
CA ARG A 128 -16.64 4.75 -14.85
C ARG A 128 -16.43 3.98 -16.15
N GLU A 129 -15.19 3.77 -16.58
CA GLU A 129 -14.87 2.92 -17.74
C GLU A 129 -15.41 1.49 -17.55
N LYS A 130 -15.42 1.00 -16.31
CA LYS A 130 -16.00 -0.28 -15.90
C LYS A 130 -17.49 -0.21 -15.54
N GLN A 131 -18.17 0.89 -15.87
CA GLN A 131 -19.62 1.09 -15.67
C GLN A 131 -20.07 1.18 -14.19
N PHE A 132 -19.15 1.42 -13.25
CA PHE A 132 -19.55 1.79 -11.88
C PHE A 132 -20.16 3.19 -11.86
N ALA A 133 -21.19 3.37 -11.03
CA ALA A 133 -21.84 4.66 -10.87
C ALA A 133 -20.92 5.64 -10.11
N VAL A 134 -20.51 6.72 -10.78
CA VAL A 134 -19.81 7.84 -10.17
C VAL A 134 -20.62 9.12 -10.42
N PRO A 135 -21.08 9.85 -9.38
CA PRO A 135 -21.86 11.06 -9.55
C PRO A 135 -21.18 12.08 -10.46
N GLN A 136 -21.89 12.52 -11.52
CA GLN A 136 -21.32 13.36 -12.57
C GLN A 136 -20.79 14.70 -12.06
N ILE A 137 -21.50 15.32 -11.10
CA ILE A 137 -21.12 16.61 -10.52
C ILE A 137 -19.78 16.49 -9.78
N ALA A 138 -19.67 15.51 -8.88
CA ALA A 138 -18.45 15.23 -8.13
C ALA A 138 -17.26 14.93 -9.05
N PHE A 139 -17.50 14.12 -10.09
CA PHE A 139 -16.47 13.78 -11.08
C PHE A 139 -16.00 14.99 -11.89
N ASN A 140 -16.93 15.86 -12.32
CA ASN A 140 -16.57 17.10 -13.02
C ASN A 140 -15.77 18.05 -12.13
N LEU A 141 -16.15 18.20 -10.87
CA LEU A 141 -15.40 19.02 -9.90
C LEU A 141 -13.96 18.52 -9.73
N ALA A 142 -13.76 17.20 -9.67
CA ALA A 142 -12.41 16.61 -9.61
C ALA A 142 -11.59 16.94 -10.87
N LEU A 143 -12.16 16.77 -12.07
CA LEU A 143 -11.47 17.13 -13.32
C LEU A 143 -11.19 18.63 -13.43
N ASP A 144 -12.11 19.49 -12.98
CA ASP A 144 -11.93 20.94 -12.98
C ASP A 144 -10.84 21.36 -11.98
N ARG A 145 -10.75 20.71 -10.82
CA ARG A 145 -9.65 20.88 -9.87
C ARG A 145 -8.30 20.60 -10.53
N LEU A 146 -8.15 19.45 -11.19
CA LEU A 146 -6.91 19.08 -11.89
C LEU A 146 -6.56 20.09 -12.98
N ARG A 147 -7.54 20.46 -13.81
CA ARG A 147 -7.33 21.43 -14.90
C ARG A 147 -6.91 22.80 -14.36
N ASN A 148 -7.58 23.28 -13.33
CA ASN A 148 -7.26 24.58 -12.73
C ASN A 148 -5.85 24.60 -12.13
N GLN A 149 -5.40 23.49 -11.54
CA GLN A 149 -4.03 23.38 -11.04
C GLN A 149 -3.02 23.42 -12.20
N VAL A 150 -3.20 22.58 -13.22
CA VAL A 150 -2.31 22.52 -14.39
C VAL A 150 -2.19 23.88 -15.10
N VAL A 151 -3.30 24.58 -15.33
CA VAL A 151 -3.31 25.84 -16.09
C VAL A 151 -2.72 27.01 -15.29
N ASN A 152 -2.81 26.98 -13.96
CA ASN A 152 -2.29 28.06 -13.11
C ASN A 152 -0.84 27.84 -12.67
N THR A 153 -0.24 26.67 -12.93
CA THR A 153 1.17 26.45 -12.66
C THR A 153 2.04 27.14 -13.71
N SER A 154 2.72 28.22 -13.33
CA SER A 154 3.67 28.92 -14.20
C SER A 154 5.07 28.29 -14.24
N GLU A 155 5.49 27.65 -13.14
CA GLU A 155 6.78 26.97 -13.03
C GLU A 155 6.62 25.60 -12.37
N ILE A 156 7.24 24.57 -12.95
CA ILE A 156 7.24 23.22 -12.38
C ILE A 156 8.30 23.18 -11.27
N ASN A 157 7.88 23.32 -10.02
CA ASN A 157 8.75 22.98 -8.88
C ASN A 157 8.83 21.45 -8.71
N LYS A 158 9.88 20.98 -8.04
CA LYS A 158 10.16 19.54 -7.95
C LYS A 158 9.10 18.79 -7.14
N GLU A 159 8.52 19.46 -6.16
CA GLU A 159 7.55 18.93 -5.22
C GLU A 159 6.18 18.69 -5.88
N GLU A 160 5.76 19.56 -6.79
CA GLU A 160 4.47 19.48 -7.51
C GLU A 160 4.55 18.73 -8.83
N ALA A 161 5.75 18.58 -9.41
CA ALA A 161 5.96 17.99 -10.73
C ALA A 161 5.24 16.64 -10.91
N ALA A 162 5.29 15.76 -9.90
CA ALA A 162 4.63 14.46 -9.96
C ALA A 162 3.11 14.58 -9.99
N GLY A 163 2.52 15.51 -9.22
CA GLY A 163 1.09 15.77 -9.23
C GLY A 163 0.62 16.34 -10.58
N ILE A 164 1.39 17.27 -11.16
CA ILE A 164 1.08 17.87 -12.46
C ILE A 164 1.13 16.84 -13.58
N ALA A 165 2.17 15.99 -13.61
CA ALA A 165 2.27 14.93 -14.60
C ALA A 165 1.09 13.96 -14.53
N TYR A 166 0.69 13.58 -13.31
CA TYR A 166 -0.46 12.70 -13.12
C TYR A 166 -1.77 13.38 -13.53
N ALA A 167 -1.96 14.64 -13.15
CA ALA A 167 -3.13 15.43 -13.55
C ALA A 167 -3.25 15.52 -15.09
N LEU A 168 -2.14 15.78 -15.80
CA LEU A 168 -2.10 15.81 -17.26
C LEU A 168 -2.50 14.46 -17.88
N TYR A 169 -2.03 13.35 -17.33
CA TYR A 169 -2.42 12.01 -17.77
C TYR A 169 -3.92 11.76 -17.58
N VAL A 170 -4.46 12.08 -16.42
CA VAL A 170 -5.89 11.88 -16.12
C VAL A 170 -6.75 12.78 -17.02
N LEU A 171 -6.38 14.05 -17.20
CA LEU A 171 -7.08 14.97 -18.09
C LEU A 171 -7.07 14.49 -19.55
N ALA A 172 -5.93 13.97 -20.02
CA ALA A 172 -5.80 13.39 -21.36
C ALA A 172 -6.74 12.18 -21.55
N ARG A 173 -6.77 11.26 -20.57
CA ARG A 173 -7.64 10.07 -20.60
C ARG A 173 -9.13 10.42 -20.62
N ASN A 174 -9.50 11.55 -20.02
CA ASN A 174 -10.89 12.02 -19.95
C ASN A 174 -11.28 13.01 -21.07
N GLY A 175 -10.46 13.17 -22.12
CA GLY A 175 -10.79 14.07 -23.23
C GLY A 175 -10.88 15.54 -22.83
N ARG A 176 -10.17 15.95 -21.77
CA ARG A 176 -10.02 17.34 -21.30
C ARG A 176 -8.59 17.86 -21.53
N PRO A 177 -7.95 17.62 -22.69
CA PRO A 177 -6.51 17.78 -22.81
C PRO A 177 -6.09 19.25 -22.83
N VAL A 178 -4.95 19.52 -22.22
CA VAL A 178 -4.24 20.79 -22.34
C VAL A 178 -3.07 20.59 -23.32
N MET A 179 -3.39 20.31 -24.59
CA MET A 179 -2.43 19.81 -25.59
C MET A 179 -1.21 20.72 -25.80
N GLY A 180 -1.41 22.03 -25.80
CA GLY A 180 -0.32 23.00 -25.94
C GLY A 180 0.69 22.86 -24.81
N ASP A 181 0.19 22.88 -23.57
CA ASP A 181 1.00 22.76 -22.37
C ASP A 181 1.68 21.38 -22.28
N LEU A 182 0.96 20.29 -22.57
CA LEU A 182 1.52 18.95 -22.54
C LEU A 182 2.70 18.78 -23.52
N ARG A 183 2.56 19.29 -24.75
CA ARG A 183 3.65 19.27 -25.74
C ARG A 183 4.81 20.16 -25.34
N TYR A 184 4.52 21.37 -24.86
CA TYR A 184 5.55 22.28 -24.37
C TYR A 184 6.36 21.67 -23.22
N LEU A 185 5.67 21.09 -22.24
CA LEU A 185 6.29 20.42 -21.10
C LEU A 185 7.12 19.21 -21.54
N ALA A 186 6.62 18.39 -22.46
CA ALA A 186 7.37 17.25 -22.98
C ALA A 186 8.64 17.66 -23.76
N ASP A 187 8.58 18.73 -24.54
CA ASP A 187 9.70 19.15 -25.39
C ASP A 187 10.74 19.97 -24.61
N ASN A 188 10.32 20.79 -23.63
CA ASN A 188 11.18 21.80 -23.00
C ASN A 188 11.42 21.59 -21.51
N LYS A 189 10.54 20.83 -20.83
CA LYS A 189 10.51 20.73 -19.35
C LYS A 189 10.47 19.30 -18.85
N LEU A 190 10.60 18.29 -19.72
CA LEU A 190 10.55 16.88 -19.32
C LEU A 190 11.61 16.53 -18.27
N GLY A 191 12.75 17.24 -18.30
CA GLY A 191 13.81 17.14 -17.29
C GLY A 191 13.38 17.51 -15.88
N ASP A 192 12.42 18.43 -15.73
CA ASP A 192 11.95 18.96 -14.45
C ASP A 192 11.06 17.94 -13.70
N PHE A 193 10.50 16.97 -14.42
CA PHE A 193 9.82 15.82 -13.84
C PHE A 193 10.86 14.81 -13.35
N ALA A 194 11.20 14.89 -12.07
CA ALA A 194 12.30 14.14 -11.46
C ALA A 194 12.03 12.64 -11.28
N THR A 195 10.76 12.23 -11.19
CA THR A 195 10.41 10.81 -10.98
C THR A 195 10.17 10.10 -12.32
N PRO A 196 10.60 8.83 -12.46
CA PRO A 196 10.28 8.05 -13.64
C PRO A 196 8.79 7.94 -13.93
N LEU A 197 7.95 7.77 -12.90
CA LEU A 197 6.51 7.64 -13.11
C LEU A 197 5.91 8.92 -13.67
N ALA A 198 6.35 10.10 -13.21
CA ALA A 198 5.88 11.37 -13.77
C ALA A 198 6.18 11.48 -15.27
N ARG A 199 7.41 11.10 -15.70
CA ARG A 199 7.75 11.08 -17.13
C ARG A 199 6.94 10.06 -17.92
N ALA A 200 6.64 8.90 -17.34
CA ALA A 200 5.78 7.90 -17.97
C ALA A 200 4.32 8.37 -18.07
N GLN A 201 3.80 9.12 -17.09
CA GLN A 201 2.46 9.72 -17.14
C GLN A 201 2.36 10.74 -18.27
N ILE A 202 3.39 11.58 -18.48
CA ILE A 202 3.47 12.47 -19.66
C ILE A 202 3.47 11.64 -20.96
N GLY A 203 4.26 10.57 -21.02
CA GLY A 203 4.30 9.67 -22.18
C GLY A 203 2.97 9.00 -22.49
N ALA A 204 2.26 8.55 -21.45
CA ALA A 204 0.94 7.95 -21.56
C ALA A 204 -0.12 8.98 -21.97
N ALA A 205 -0.06 10.20 -21.44
CA ALA A 205 -0.95 11.30 -21.82
C ALA A 205 -0.82 11.62 -23.32
N LEU A 206 0.41 11.77 -23.81
CA LEU A 206 0.70 12.02 -25.22
C LEU A 206 0.22 10.87 -26.12
N SER A 207 0.45 9.62 -25.68
CA SER A 207 0.04 8.43 -26.42
C SER A 207 -1.48 8.30 -26.51
N ALA A 208 -2.20 8.59 -25.43
CA ALA A 208 -3.67 8.62 -25.39
C ALA A 208 -4.26 9.66 -26.36
N LEU A 209 -3.53 10.75 -26.61
CA LEU A 209 -3.92 11.83 -27.52
C LEU A 209 -3.35 11.66 -28.94
N GLY A 210 -2.72 10.51 -29.23
CA GLY A 210 -2.21 10.14 -30.55
C GLY A 210 -0.81 10.64 -30.89
N ASP A 211 -0.13 11.39 -30.02
CA ASP A 211 1.25 11.87 -30.21
C ASP A 211 2.26 10.79 -29.78
N ARG A 212 2.26 9.66 -30.49
CA ARG A 212 3.09 8.47 -30.16
C ARG A 212 4.59 8.74 -30.20
N GLY A 213 5.04 9.68 -31.03
CA GLY A 213 6.45 10.05 -31.15
C GLY A 213 6.98 10.66 -29.86
N ARG A 214 6.33 11.71 -29.36
CA ARG A 214 6.67 12.31 -28.06
C ARG A 214 6.39 11.35 -26.90
N GLY A 215 5.31 10.59 -26.99
CA GLY A 215 4.95 9.58 -25.99
C GLY A 215 6.09 8.58 -25.76
N ARG A 216 6.64 8.01 -26.84
CA ARG A 216 7.79 7.10 -26.79
C ARG A 216 9.05 7.77 -26.24
N ALA A 217 9.34 9.00 -26.63
CA ALA A 217 10.49 9.73 -26.10
C ALA A 217 10.40 9.92 -24.57
N ALA A 218 9.20 10.24 -24.06
CA ALA A 218 8.95 10.38 -22.63
C ALA A 218 9.07 9.03 -21.88
N PHE A 219 8.56 7.93 -22.44
CA PHE A 219 8.77 6.59 -21.87
C PHE A 219 10.24 6.18 -21.86
N GLY A 220 10.99 6.46 -22.94
CA GLY A 220 12.44 6.22 -22.99
C GLY A 220 13.19 7.00 -21.91
N SER A 221 12.80 8.26 -21.67
CA SER A 221 13.33 9.10 -20.59
C SER A 221 13.02 8.54 -19.19
N ALA A 222 11.81 8.04 -18.97
CA ALA A 222 11.41 7.39 -17.73
C ALA A 222 12.24 6.12 -17.44
N LEU A 223 12.43 5.26 -18.46
CA LEU A 223 13.27 4.06 -18.35
C LEU A 223 14.74 4.40 -18.12
N GLY A 224 15.24 5.46 -18.75
CA GLY A 224 16.59 5.97 -18.50
C GLY A 224 16.80 6.38 -17.05
N LEU A 225 15.83 7.09 -16.45
CA LEU A 225 15.87 7.41 -15.02
C LEU A 225 15.82 6.17 -14.15
N LEU A 226 14.93 5.20 -14.43
CA LEU A 226 14.85 3.96 -13.66
C LEU A 226 16.16 3.17 -13.69
N GLN A 227 16.85 3.14 -14.83
CA GLN A 227 18.12 2.43 -14.95
C GLN A 227 19.23 3.06 -14.09
N GLN A 228 19.21 4.39 -13.95
CA GLN A 228 20.23 5.15 -13.22
C GLN A 228 19.90 5.35 -11.74
N ALA A 229 18.62 5.36 -11.39
CA ALA A 229 18.18 5.62 -10.02
C ALA A 229 18.74 4.57 -9.05
N SER A 230 18.84 4.93 -7.79
CA SER A 230 18.97 4.01 -6.66
C SER A 230 17.88 4.32 -5.65
N ASP A 231 17.51 3.37 -4.81
CA ASP A 231 16.60 3.66 -3.70
C ASP A 231 17.38 4.41 -2.62
N ASP A 232 16.99 5.66 -2.38
CA ASP A 232 17.61 6.54 -1.40
C ASP A 232 17.10 6.28 0.03
N GLY A 233 16.10 5.41 0.19
CA GLY A 233 15.48 5.09 1.46
C GLY A 233 14.55 6.18 2.02
N PHE A 234 14.26 7.23 1.25
CA PHE A 234 13.42 8.35 1.70
C PHE A 234 11.99 8.25 1.17
N SER A 235 11.03 8.55 2.04
CA SER A 235 9.63 8.71 1.66
C SER A 235 9.49 9.93 0.76
N ARG A 236 8.51 9.89 -0.15
CA ARG A 236 8.32 10.92 -1.17
C ARG A 236 6.92 11.52 -1.06
N PRO A 237 6.72 12.82 -1.35
CA PRO A 237 5.40 13.45 -1.35
C PRO A 237 4.41 12.73 -2.27
N ASP A 238 4.91 12.22 -3.39
CA ASP A 238 4.15 11.44 -4.38
C ASP A 238 3.83 10.00 -3.93
N TYR A 239 4.08 9.63 -2.67
CA TYR A 239 3.79 8.29 -2.11
C TYR A 239 4.62 7.16 -2.74
N GLY A 240 5.65 7.49 -3.52
CA GLY A 240 6.32 6.52 -4.36
C GLY A 240 7.65 5.98 -3.87
N SER A 241 8.15 5.02 -4.64
CA SER A 241 9.42 4.35 -4.48
C SER A 241 9.93 3.90 -5.85
N ARG A 242 11.16 3.40 -5.90
CA ARG A 242 11.71 2.81 -7.13
C ARG A 242 10.85 1.64 -7.63
N LEU A 243 10.38 0.76 -6.74
CA LEU A 243 9.52 -0.36 -7.12
C LEU A 243 8.18 0.13 -7.67
N ARG A 244 7.56 1.11 -6.99
CA ARG A 244 6.32 1.73 -7.46
C ARG A 244 6.49 2.36 -8.84
N ASP A 245 7.56 3.11 -9.03
CA ASP A 245 7.85 3.78 -10.31
C ASP A 245 8.08 2.78 -11.43
N GLY A 246 8.85 1.72 -11.17
CA GLY A 246 9.09 0.65 -12.14
C GLY A 246 7.80 -0.04 -12.55
N ALA A 247 6.96 -0.43 -11.58
CA ALA A 247 5.69 -1.09 -11.84
C ALA A 247 4.71 -0.16 -12.59
N GLY A 248 4.61 1.11 -12.19
CA GLY A 248 3.76 2.08 -12.88
C GLY A 248 4.22 2.41 -14.29
N VAL A 249 5.53 2.55 -14.51
CA VAL A 249 6.10 2.75 -15.87
C VAL A 249 5.79 1.53 -16.74
N LEU A 250 5.97 0.31 -16.23
CA LEU A 250 5.61 -0.92 -16.93
C LEU A 250 4.12 -0.94 -17.31
N ALA A 251 3.23 -0.67 -16.35
CA ALA A 251 1.80 -0.63 -16.58
C ALA A 251 1.41 0.39 -17.67
N LEU A 252 1.94 1.62 -17.59
CA LEU A 252 1.62 2.69 -18.54
C LEU A 252 2.16 2.43 -19.96
N ILE A 253 3.37 1.86 -20.08
CA ILE A 253 3.91 1.45 -21.39
C ILE A 253 3.03 0.37 -22.01
N ALA A 254 2.64 -0.64 -21.23
CA ALA A 254 1.80 -1.73 -21.69
C ALA A 254 0.39 -1.25 -22.10
N GLU A 255 -0.25 -0.42 -21.26
CA GLU A 255 -1.57 0.20 -21.58
C GLU A 255 -1.52 1.06 -22.84
N ALA A 256 -0.41 1.75 -23.10
CA ALA A 256 -0.20 2.57 -24.30
C ALA A 256 0.15 1.76 -25.56
N ASN A 257 0.24 0.43 -25.48
CA ASN A 257 0.77 -0.45 -26.53
C ASN A 257 2.18 -0.02 -26.98
N GLY A 258 3.04 0.29 -26.02
CA GLY A 258 4.44 0.64 -26.24
C GLY A 258 5.26 -0.52 -26.82
N GLU A 259 6.52 -0.25 -27.13
CA GLU A 259 7.37 -1.24 -27.78
C GLU A 259 7.75 -2.40 -26.85
N ARG A 260 7.82 -3.62 -27.41
CA ARG A 260 8.23 -4.83 -26.65
C ARG A 260 9.60 -4.70 -25.98
N ALA A 261 10.52 -3.95 -26.59
CA ALA A 261 11.84 -3.71 -26.03
C ALA A 261 11.79 -2.87 -24.74
N ASP A 262 10.91 -1.86 -24.71
CA ASP A 262 10.72 -0.99 -23.55
C ASP A 262 10.00 -1.73 -22.43
N ILE A 263 8.99 -2.54 -22.77
CA ILE A 263 8.31 -3.45 -21.83
C ILE A 263 9.32 -4.41 -21.19
N SER A 264 10.16 -5.07 -21.99
CA SER A 264 11.17 -6.02 -21.50
C SER A 264 12.19 -5.37 -20.57
N ARG A 265 12.57 -4.11 -20.87
CA ARG A 265 13.46 -3.32 -20.01
C ARG A 265 12.78 -2.98 -18.68
N ALA A 266 11.52 -2.53 -18.71
CA ALA A 266 10.75 -2.22 -17.51
C ALA A 266 10.58 -3.46 -16.61
N VAL A 267 10.20 -4.62 -17.18
CA VAL A 267 10.12 -5.90 -16.48
C VAL A 267 11.44 -6.22 -15.77
N SER A 268 12.56 -6.14 -16.48
CA SER A 268 13.88 -6.46 -15.92
C SER A 268 14.22 -5.59 -14.71
N ILE A 269 13.85 -4.30 -14.76
CA ILE A 269 14.05 -3.36 -13.64
C ILE A 269 13.15 -3.69 -12.46
N VAL A 270 11.87 -4.00 -12.71
CA VAL A 270 10.91 -4.36 -11.65
C VAL A 270 11.34 -5.66 -10.97
N ASP A 271 11.71 -6.69 -11.74
CA ASP A 271 12.22 -7.96 -11.23
C ASP A 271 13.47 -7.77 -10.36
N ALA A 272 14.46 -7.01 -10.85
CA ALA A 272 15.68 -6.73 -10.09
C ALA A 272 15.38 -5.96 -8.79
N THR A 273 14.45 -4.99 -8.85
CA THR A 273 14.10 -4.15 -7.71
C THR A 273 13.33 -4.97 -6.66
N ARG A 274 12.29 -5.70 -7.08
CA ARG A 274 11.42 -6.51 -6.19
C ARG A 274 12.18 -7.59 -5.42
N ASN A 275 13.24 -8.14 -6.01
CA ASN A 275 14.07 -9.18 -5.42
C ASN A 275 15.13 -8.67 -4.42
N SER A 276 15.24 -7.35 -4.22
CA SER A 276 16.12 -6.80 -3.19
C SER A 276 15.49 -6.85 -1.79
N ALA A 277 16.32 -7.00 -0.75
CA ALA A 277 15.87 -7.15 0.64
C ALA A 277 14.99 -6.00 1.14
N ARG A 278 15.18 -4.79 0.58
CA ARG A 278 14.36 -3.61 0.85
C ARG A 278 12.86 -3.88 0.65
N TYR A 279 12.48 -4.64 -0.37
CA TYR A 279 11.08 -4.88 -0.72
C TYR A 279 10.53 -6.20 -0.15
N ASN A 280 11.12 -6.69 0.95
CA ASN A 280 10.46 -7.68 1.79
C ASN A 280 9.17 -7.13 2.41
N TYR A 281 9.13 -5.82 2.65
CA TYR A 281 7.96 -5.06 3.04
C TYR A 281 7.58 -4.10 1.91
N THR A 282 6.31 -4.13 1.49
CA THR A 282 5.81 -3.29 0.40
C THR A 282 4.62 -2.45 0.83
N SER A 283 4.54 -1.21 0.30
CA SER A 283 3.44 -0.29 0.59
C SER A 283 2.20 -0.61 -0.24
N THR A 284 1.05 -0.03 0.13
CA THR A 284 -0.19 -0.10 -0.66
C THR A 284 0.01 0.39 -2.08
N GLN A 285 0.77 1.47 -2.27
CA GLN A 285 1.15 2.01 -3.58
C GLN A 285 1.98 1.01 -4.42
N GLU A 286 3.00 0.40 -3.82
CA GLU A 286 3.83 -0.58 -4.52
C GLU A 286 3.01 -1.80 -4.90
N GLN A 287 2.21 -2.32 -3.98
CA GLN A 287 1.37 -3.50 -4.22
C GLN A 287 0.35 -3.25 -5.32
N MET A 288 -0.36 -2.12 -5.28
CA MET A 288 -1.37 -1.77 -6.28
C MET A 288 -0.76 -1.63 -7.68
N TRP A 289 0.33 -0.88 -7.83
CA TRP A 289 0.96 -0.69 -9.14
C TRP A 289 1.55 -1.98 -9.69
N MET A 290 2.03 -2.88 -8.83
CA MET A 290 2.46 -4.22 -9.27
C MET A 290 1.29 -5.05 -9.78
N VAL A 291 0.11 -4.99 -9.15
CA VAL A 291 -1.08 -5.68 -9.68
C VAL A 291 -1.54 -5.07 -11.01
N LEU A 292 -1.53 -3.74 -11.15
CA LEU A 292 -1.85 -3.09 -12.43
C LEU A 292 -0.85 -3.47 -13.53
N ALA A 293 0.44 -3.54 -13.22
CA ALA A 293 1.45 -4.01 -14.16
C ALA A 293 1.18 -5.45 -14.59
N ALA A 294 0.84 -6.34 -13.64
CA ALA A 294 0.51 -7.73 -13.94
C ALA A 294 -0.70 -7.86 -14.86
N GLN A 295 -1.73 -7.04 -14.63
CA GLN A 295 -2.91 -6.98 -15.48
C GLN A 295 -2.57 -6.48 -16.88
N ALA A 296 -1.82 -5.38 -17.00
CA ALA A 296 -1.44 -4.82 -18.30
C ALA A 296 -0.61 -5.82 -19.13
N MET A 297 0.14 -6.70 -18.46
CA MET A 297 0.95 -7.77 -19.07
C MET A 297 0.21 -9.10 -19.27
N ALA A 298 -1.07 -9.21 -18.89
CA ALA A 298 -1.79 -10.48 -18.90
C ALA A 298 -1.86 -11.13 -20.29
N LYS A 299 -2.05 -10.33 -21.34
CA LYS A 299 -2.08 -10.81 -22.74
C LYS A 299 -0.75 -11.42 -23.19
N ASP A 300 0.38 -10.85 -22.75
CA ASP A 300 1.70 -11.39 -23.09
C ASP A 300 1.95 -12.74 -22.41
N ALA A 301 1.31 -12.99 -21.27
CA ALA A 301 1.40 -14.25 -20.57
C ALA A 301 0.56 -15.37 -21.22
N GLU A 302 -0.47 -15.07 -22.04
CA GLU A 302 -1.32 -16.06 -22.70
C GLU A 302 -0.56 -17.02 -23.63
N GLY A 303 0.60 -16.59 -24.16
CA GLY A 303 1.47 -17.42 -24.99
C GLY A 303 2.24 -18.51 -24.22
N MET A 304 2.21 -18.47 -22.89
CA MET A 304 2.90 -19.43 -22.03
C MET A 304 2.10 -20.74 -21.91
N THR A 305 2.81 -21.86 -21.77
CA THR A 305 2.19 -23.16 -21.42
C THR A 305 2.84 -23.71 -20.15
N LEU A 306 2.01 -24.12 -19.21
CA LEU A 306 2.37 -24.77 -17.95
C LEU A 306 1.72 -26.15 -17.88
N THR A 307 2.20 -26.99 -17.00
CA THR A 307 1.49 -28.20 -16.56
C THR A 307 1.32 -28.13 -15.05
N VAL A 308 0.09 -28.36 -14.59
CA VAL A 308 -0.28 -28.31 -13.17
C VAL A 308 -0.83 -29.68 -12.80
N ASP A 309 -0.13 -30.40 -11.93
CA ASP A 309 -0.41 -31.80 -11.60
C ASP A 309 -0.57 -32.70 -12.85
N GLY A 310 0.27 -32.45 -13.87
CA GLY A 310 0.24 -33.17 -15.15
C GLY A 310 -0.83 -32.69 -16.15
N ALA A 311 -1.76 -31.83 -15.75
CA ALA A 311 -2.74 -31.24 -16.66
C ALA A 311 -2.16 -30.00 -17.36
N ALA A 312 -2.25 -29.95 -18.69
CA ALA A 312 -1.79 -28.80 -19.46
C ALA A 312 -2.66 -27.55 -19.18
N ARG A 313 -1.99 -26.40 -19.05
CA ARG A 313 -2.60 -25.09 -18.82
C ARG A 313 -1.94 -24.06 -19.76
N LYS A 314 -2.74 -23.16 -20.33
CA LYS A 314 -2.24 -21.99 -21.05
C LYS A 314 -2.27 -20.78 -20.14
N GLY A 315 -1.33 -19.86 -20.34
CA GLY A 315 -1.24 -18.63 -19.56
C GLY A 315 -0.42 -18.76 -18.28
N ALA A 316 -0.35 -17.63 -17.56
CA ALA A 316 0.13 -17.60 -16.18
C ALA A 316 -0.77 -18.44 -15.26
N LEU A 317 -0.23 -18.90 -14.13
CA LEU A 317 -0.97 -19.57 -13.07
C LEU A 317 -1.08 -18.65 -11.86
N TYR A 318 -2.28 -18.46 -11.34
CA TYR A 318 -2.53 -17.82 -10.05
C TYR A 318 -3.40 -18.73 -9.20
N ARG A 319 -2.90 -19.17 -8.04
CA ARG A 319 -3.63 -20.10 -7.18
C ARG A 319 -3.38 -19.81 -5.70
N THR A 320 -4.43 -19.91 -4.89
CA THR A 320 -4.34 -19.92 -3.43
C THR A 320 -4.78 -21.29 -2.91
N LEU A 321 -3.99 -21.86 -2.02
CA LEU A 321 -4.19 -23.18 -1.43
C LEU A 321 -4.30 -23.04 0.08
N SER A 322 -5.32 -23.66 0.67
CA SER A 322 -5.44 -23.76 2.12
C SER A 322 -4.48 -24.82 2.68
N ALA A 323 -4.32 -24.84 4.01
CA ALA A 323 -3.55 -25.88 4.68
C ALA A 323 -4.12 -27.28 4.37
N GLU A 324 -5.44 -27.44 4.48
CA GLU A 324 -6.13 -28.72 4.27
C GLU A 324 -5.95 -29.22 2.82
N ALA A 325 -5.97 -28.31 1.84
CA ALA A 325 -5.76 -28.67 0.44
C ALA A 325 -4.33 -29.19 0.19
N LEU A 326 -3.33 -28.58 0.83
CA LEU A 326 -1.91 -28.98 0.70
C LEU A 326 -1.58 -30.26 1.47
N GLU A 327 -2.25 -30.50 2.60
CA GLU A 327 -2.17 -31.77 3.33
C GLU A 327 -2.77 -32.92 2.53
N ALA A 328 -3.89 -32.67 1.84
CA ALA A 328 -4.51 -33.65 0.97
C ALA A 328 -3.65 -33.98 -0.26
N LYS A 329 -3.01 -32.97 -0.87
CA LYS A 329 -2.15 -33.14 -2.04
C LYS A 329 -1.21 -31.95 -2.25
N SER A 330 0.08 -32.22 -2.43
CA SER A 330 1.03 -31.21 -2.92
C SER A 330 0.72 -30.78 -4.36
N LEU A 331 0.95 -29.51 -4.69
CA LEU A 331 0.79 -28.96 -6.03
C LEU A 331 2.12 -29.02 -6.79
N THR A 332 2.16 -29.69 -7.94
CA THR A 332 3.34 -29.67 -8.84
C THR A 332 3.05 -28.82 -10.06
N ILE A 333 3.97 -27.89 -10.36
CA ILE A 333 3.88 -27.00 -11.52
C ILE A 333 5.14 -27.18 -12.36
N ALA A 334 5.00 -27.61 -13.61
CA ALA A 334 6.11 -27.75 -14.54
C ALA A 334 5.94 -26.88 -15.79
N ASN A 335 7.07 -26.48 -16.36
CA ASN A 335 7.17 -25.59 -17.51
C ASN A 335 7.65 -26.37 -18.75
N PRO A 336 6.73 -26.90 -19.56
CA PRO A 336 7.10 -27.59 -20.80
C PRO A 336 7.58 -26.63 -21.90
N GLY A 337 7.35 -25.32 -21.75
CA GLY A 337 7.73 -24.32 -22.75
C GLY A 337 9.25 -24.11 -22.80
N ALA A 338 9.74 -23.57 -23.93
CA ALA A 338 11.17 -23.29 -24.10
C ALA A 338 11.66 -22.10 -23.27
N GLY A 339 10.77 -21.14 -22.97
CA GLY A 339 11.08 -19.96 -22.16
C GLY A 339 11.05 -20.28 -20.67
N ASN A 340 11.90 -19.63 -19.88
CA ASN A 340 11.88 -19.76 -18.42
C ASN A 340 10.62 -19.11 -17.83
N ALA A 341 10.12 -19.70 -16.75
CA ALA A 341 9.10 -19.09 -15.90
C ALA A 341 9.69 -18.67 -14.56
N GLN A 342 8.96 -17.83 -13.86
CA GLN A 342 9.25 -17.47 -12.48
C GLN A 342 8.03 -17.79 -11.62
N ALA A 343 8.28 -18.43 -10.49
CA ALA A 343 7.29 -18.73 -9.48
C ALA A 343 7.49 -17.83 -8.24
N VAL A 344 6.44 -17.15 -7.83
CA VAL A 344 6.35 -16.53 -6.51
C VAL A 344 5.47 -17.40 -5.62
N ILE A 345 6.01 -17.72 -4.46
CA ILE A 345 5.31 -18.51 -3.43
C ILE A 345 5.21 -17.60 -2.21
N THR A 346 3.99 -17.31 -1.81
CA THR A 346 3.68 -16.43 -0.68
C THR A 346 2.94 -17.22 0.37
N VAL A 347 3.51 -17.26 1.57
CA VAL A 347 2.95 -17.94 2.74
C VAL A 347 2.33 -16.89 3.64
N ALA A 348 1.11 -17.15 4.13
CA ALA A 348 0.44 -16.27 5.07
C ALA A 348 -0.30 -17.08 6.14
N GLY A 349 -0.12 -16.71 7.40
CA GLY A 349 -0.87 -17.23 8.54
C GLY A 349 -0.44 -16.58 9.84
N ILE A 350 -0.91 -17.13 10.96
CA ILE A 350 -0.55 -16.66 12.31
C ILE A 350 0.67 -17.46 12.78
N PRO A 351 1.81 -16.84 13.12
CA PRO A 351 2.96 -17.57 13.61
C PRO A 351 2.66 -18.21 14.97
N THR A 352 3.21 -19.40 15.21
CA THR A 352 3.10 -20.09 16.51
C THR A 352 3.96 -19.44 17.60
N ALA A 353 5.06 -18.81 17.21
CA ALA A 353 5.95 -18.09 18.11
C ALA A 353 5.64 -16.58 18.09
N PRO A 354 5.61 -15.92 19.27
CA PRO A 354 5.47 -14.48 19.33
C PRO A 354 6.70 -13.81 18.72
N GLU A 355 6.46 -12.75 17.97
CA GLU A 355 7.53 -12.02 17.34
C GLU A 355 8.30 -11.14 18.34
N PRO A 356 9.64 -11.08 18.26
CA PRO A 356 10.43 -10.28 19.19
C PRO A 356 10.29 -8.79 18.91
N ALA A 357 10.60 -7.97 19.92
CA ALA A 357 10.77 -6.53 19.73
C ALA A 357 11.82 -6.27 18.64
N LEU A 358 11.58 -5.26 17.81
CA LEU A 358 12.47 -4.92 16.71
C LEU A 358 12.47 -3.41 16.49
N ASN A 359 13.65 -2.83 16.36
CA ASN A 359 13.85 -1.47 15.89
C ASN A 359 14.47 -1.53 14.50
N GLN A 360 13.69 -1.14 13.50
CA GLN A 360 14.11 -1.02 12.11
C GLN A 360 13.86 0.40 11.62
N GLY A 361 14.43 1.38 12.32
CA GLY A 361 14.30 2.81 11.99
C GLY A 361 13.47 3.60 12.99
N PHE A 362 12.63 2.92 13.78
CA PHE A 362 11.87 3.51 14.88
C PHE A 362 12.04 2.69 16.16
N GLY A 363 12.35 3.37 17.27
CA GLY A 363 12.17 2.84 18.61
C GLY A 363 10.71 3.00 19.05
N LEU A 364 10.18 2.02 19.77
CA LEU A 364 8.83 2.06 20.31
C LEU A 364 8.78 1.44 21.71
N GLU A 365 8.24 2.18 22.66
CA GLU A 365 8.00 1.72 24.04
C GLU A 365 6.52 1.86 24.38
N ARG A 366 5.95 0.84 25.03
CA ARG A 366 4.59 0.86 25.60
C ARG A 366 4.66 0.74 27.12
N VAL A 367 4.06 1.70 27.83
CA VAL A 367 3.98 1.70 29.30
C VAL A 367 2.56 2.01 29.74
N ILE A 368 2.07 1.26 30.73
CA ILE A 368 0.75 1.48 31.34
C ILE A 368 0.95 2.30 32.62
N TYR A 369 0.17 3.37 32.77
CA TYR A 369 0.17 4.24 33.94
C TYR A 369 -1.20 4.23 34.61
N THR A 370 -1.22 4.49 35.92
CA THR A 370 -2.45 4.84 36.63
C THR A 370 -2.92 6.23 36.22
N MET A 371 -4.18 6.58 36.53
CA MET A 371 -4.69 7.94 36.33
C MET A 371 -3.94 9.01 37.14
N LYS A 372 -3.04 8.65 38.06
CA LYS A 372 -2.19 9.58 38.82
C LYS A 372 -0.81 9.80 38.17
N GLY A 373 -0.52 9.12 37.06
CA GLY A 373 0.79 9.18 36.38
C GLY A 373 1.85 8.23 36.94
N GLU A 374 1.48 7.29 37.82
CA GLU A 374 2.39 6.26 38.34
C GLU A 374 2.43 5.06 37.40
N LYS A 375 3.60 4.42 37.21
CA LYS A 375 3.68 3.20 36.39
C LYS A 375 2.84 2.08 37.02
N ALA A 376 1.95 1.49 36.24
CA ALA A 376 1.16 0.34 36.64
C ALA A 376 1.90 -0.96 36.27
N ASP A 377 1.74 -1.99 37.09
CA ASP A 377 2.20 -3.35 36.78
C ASP A 377 1.15 -4.06 35.91
N PRO A 378 1.44 -4.39 34.64
CA PRO A 378 0.49 -5.06 33.75
C PRO A 378 0.00 -6.41 34.28
N ALA A 379 0.73 -7.06 35.20
CA ALA A 379 0.34 -8.32 35.82
C ALA A 379 -0.66 -8.15 36.99
N ARG A 380 -1.05 -6.92 37.33
CA ARG A 380 -1.87 -6.63 38.52
C ARG A 380 -2.87 -5.51 38.27
N LEU A 381 -3.40 -5.41 37.06
CA LEU A 381 -4.47 -4.46 36.80
C LEU A 381 -5.73 -4.88 37.56
N ARG A 382 -6.54 -3.91 37.96
CA ARG A 382 -7.77 -4.14 38.73
C ARG A 382 -8.98 -3.84 37.88
N GLN A 383 -9.96 -4.72 37.94
CA GLN A 383 -11.24 -4.55 37.26
C GLN A 383 -11.89 -3.21 37.61
N ASN A 384 -12.52 -2.60 36.61
CA ASN A 384 -13.18 -1.28 36.63
C ASN A 384 -12.26 -0.08 36.84
N GLU A 385 -10.95 -0.27 37.04
CA GLU A 385 -9.99 0.82 37.06
C GLU A 385 -9.64 1.31 35.65
N ARG A 386 -9.30 2.60 35.56
CA ARG A 386 -8.83 3.25 34.34
C ARG A 386 -7.32 3.39 34.38
N TYR A 387 -6.71 3.20 33.22
CA TYR A 387 -5.28 3.29 33.00
C TYR A 387 -5.00 4.13 31.76
N VAL A 388 -3.81 4.70 31.73
CA VAL A 388 -3.29 5.43 30.59
C VAL A 388 -2.24 4.58 29.92
N VAL A 389 -2.49 4.19 28.67
CA VAL A 389 -1.49 3.49 27.86
C VAL A 389 -0.71 4.54 27.09
N ALA A 390 0.58 4.66 27.37
CA ALA A 390 1.48 5.60 26.72
C ALA A 390 2.43 4.86 25.78
N LEU A 391 2.53 5.38 24.56
CA LEU A 391 3.35 4.87 23.47
C LEU A 391 4.37 5.93 23.11
N THR A 392 5.64 5.68 23.43
CA THR A 392 6.75 6.59 23.12
C THR A 392 7.45 6.11 21.86
N VAL A 393 7.44 6.95 20.82
CA VAL A 393 8.16 6.73 19.57
C VAL A 393 9.49 7.46 19.62
N THR A 394 10.56 6.82 19.16
CA THR A 394 11.88 7.44 18.99
C THR A 394 12.39 7.28 17.57
N GLU A 395 12.85 8.35 16.96
CA GLU A 395 13.42 8.40 15.61
C GLU A 395 14.93 8.65 15.68
N GLY A 396 15.71 8.00 14.81
CA GLY A 396 17.16 8.24 14.75
C GLY A 396 17.54 9.59 14.12
N ALA A 397 16.68 10.16 13.28
CA ALA A 397 16.89 11.42 12.58
C ALA A 397 15.56 11.97 12.05
N PRO A 398 15.42 13.29 11.87
CA PRO A 398 14.21 13.85 11.28
C PRO A 398 14.14 13.46 9.82
N ARG A 399 13.03 12.84 9.41
CA ARG A 399 12.81 12.38 8.03
C ARG A 399 11.38 12.68 7.63
N TYR A 400 11.20 13.13 6.40
CA TYR A 400 9.87 13.20 5.82
C TYR A 400 9.26 11.80 5.81
N GLY A 401 7.99 11.70 6.16
CA GLY A 401 7.29 10.42 6.25
C GLY A 401 5.87 10.56 6.75
N ARG A 402 5.03 9.61 6.35
CA ARG A 402 3.66 9.47 6.86
C ARG A 402 3.64 8.21 7.71
N LEU A 403 3.61 8.41 9.03
CA LEU A 403 3.80 7.34 9.99
C LEU A 403 2.45 6.85 10.51
N LEU A 404 2.37 5.57 10.82
CA LEU A 404 1.19 4.95 11.40
C LEU A 404 1.57 4.12 12.62
N LEU A 405 1.08 4.55 13.78
CA LEU A 405 1.17 3.83 15.04
C LEU A 405 -0.10 3.02 15.25
N VAL A 406 0.05 1.74 15.56
CA VAL A 406 -1.04 0.81 15.83
C VAL A 406 -0.70 0.04 17.10
N ASP A 407 -1.56 0.14 18.10
CA ASP A 407 -1.44 -0.60 19.35
C ASP A 407 -2.67 -1.50 19.52
N PRO A 408 -2.57 -2.81 19.19
CA PRO A 408 -3.63 -3.75 19.48
C PRO A 408 -3.86 -3.85 20.99
N VAL A 409 -5.11 -3.69 21.40
CA VAL A 409 -5.51 -3.64 22.80
C VAL A 409 -5.71 -5.07 23.32
N PRO A 410 -5.11 -5.45 24.46
CA PRO A 410 -5.36 -6.74 25.10
C PRO A 410 -6.86 -6.91 25.41
N ALA A 411 -7.46 -8.07 25.10
CA ALA A 411 -8.92 -8.28 25.14
C ALA A 411 -9.63 -8.01 26.48
N GLY A 412 -8.90 -7.91 27.59
CA GLY A 412 -9.46 -7.51 28.89
C GLY A 412 -9.57 -5.99 29.10
N LEU A 413 -8.95 -5.20 28.22
CA LEU A 413 -8.95 -3.74 28.25
C LEU A 413 -9.88 -3.19 27.16
N GLU A 414 -10.60 -2.11 27.46
CA GLU A 414 -11.44 -1.39 26.50
C GLU A 414 -11.02 0.07 26.42
N ILE A 415 -10.93 0.64 25.22
CA ILE A 415 -10.58 2.06 25.03
C ILE A 415 -11.76 2.93 25.49
N GLU A 416 -11.51 3.83 26.44
CA GLU A 416 -12.50 4.80 26.93
C GLU A 416 -12.36 6.16 26.22
N ASN A 417 -11.13 6.59 25.93
CA ASN A 417 -10.86 7.86 25.24
C ASN A 417 -9.51 7.83 24.50
N ALA A 418 -9.52 8.06 23.19
CA ALA A 418 -8.32 8.18 22.34
C ALA A 418 -7.72 9.59 22.27
N ASN A 419 -8.48 10.63 22.61
CA ASN A 419 -8.08 12.03 22.49
C ASN A 419 -7.88 12.61 23.89
N LEU A 420 -6.67 12.41 24.41
CA LEU A 420 -6.25 13.01 25.69
C LEU A 420 -6.08 14.54 25.64
N THR A 421 -6.18 15.15 24.46
CA THR A 421 -6.06 16.61 24.26
C THR A 421 -7.30 17.39 24.68
N GLU A 422 -8.47 16.75 24.68
CA GLU A 422 -9.74 17.39 25.06
C GLU A 422 -10.21 16.90 26.43
N GLY A 423 -10.12 17.78 27.44
CA GLY A 423 -10.94 17.69 28.65
C GLY A 423 -10.32 17.00 29.88
N ALA A 424 -9.12 16.43 29.78
CA ALA A 424 -8.51 15.75 30.92
C ALA A 424 -7.34 16.57 31.50
N SER A 425 -7.68 17.62 32.26
CA SER A 425 -6.81 18.12 33.33
C SER A 425 -6.66 17.01 34.37
N VAL A 426 -5.88 15.98 34.05
CA VAL A 426 -5.56 14.91 34.99
C VAL A 426 -4.25 15.32 35.67
N ALA A 427 -4.36 15.78 36.90
CA ALA A 427 -3.21 16.08 37.73
C ALA A 427 -2.24 14.87 37.72
N GLY A 428 -1.00 15.08 37.28
CA GLY A 428 0.04 14.04 37.17
C GLY A 428 0.38 13.58 35.74
N LEU A 429 -0.38 14.02 34.72
CA LEU A 429 -0.14 13.67 33.31
C LEU A 429 0.38 14.83 32.45
N ASP A 430 0.92 15.89 33.06
CA ASP A 430 1.44 17.06 32.33
C ASP A 430 2.57 16.71 31.34
N TRP A 431 3.29 15.62 31.57
CA TRP A 431 4.32 15.09 30.69
C TRP A 431 3.77 14.45 29.41
N LEU A 432 2.46 14.13 29.36
CA LEU A 432 1.76 13.63 28.18
C LEU A 432 1.24 14.73 27.26
N LYS A 433 1.56 16.01 27.54
CA LYS A 433 1.27 17.10 26.61
C LYS A 433 1.91 16.80 25.27
N GLN A 434 1.07 16.61 24.26
CA GLN A 434 1.51 16.17 22.93
C GLN A 434 2.32 17.30 22.26
N GLU A 435 3.64 17.12 22.21
CA GLU A 435 4.51 18.00 21.40
C GLU A 435 4.38 17.71 19.90
N VAL A 436 3.98 16.49 19.55
CA VAL A 436 3.70 16.03 18.18
C VAL A 436 2.28 15.51 18.14
N ASN A 437 1.40 16.25 17.46
CA ASN A 437 0.00 15.87 17.34
C ASN A 437 -0.20 14.90 16.16
N PRO A 438 -0.95 13.80 16.34
CA PRO A 438 -1.36 12.98 15.23
C PRO A 438 -2.31 13.76 14.32
N VAL A 439 -2.16 13.57 13.00
CA VAL A 439 -3.08 14.13 12.00
C VAL A 439 -4.40 13.34 11.92
N HIS A 440 -4.41 12.14 12.49
CA HIS A 440 -5.59 11.29 12.60
C HIS A 440 -5.45 10.31 13.77
N THR A 441 -6.54 10.07 14.50
CA THR A 441 -6.65 9.03 15.52
C THR A 441 -7.91 8.21 15.31
N GLU A 442 -7.84 6.91 15.63
CA GLU A 442 -8.98 6.00 15.59
C GLU A 442 -8.98 5.13 16.85
N SER A 443 -10.14 4.99 17.49
CA SER A 443 -10.39 3.97 18.51
C SER A 443 -11.25 2.89 17.89
N ARG A 444 -10.72 1.67 17.84
CA ARG A 444 -11.51 0.48 17.53
C ARG A 444 -11.58 -0.39 18.77
N ASP A 445 -12.51 -1.35 18.74
CA ASP A 445 -12.68 -2.32 19.83
C ASP A 445 -11.39 -3.09 20.15
N ASP A 446 -10.55 -3.34 19.14
CA ASP A 446 -9.36 -4.18 19.25
C ASP A 446 -8.02 -3.42 19.15
N ARG A 447 -8.03 -2.11 18.89
CA ARG A 447 -6.78 -1.33 18.69
C ARG A 447 -6.97 0.17 18.79
N TYR A 448 -5.90 0.84 19.22
CA TYR A 448 -5.70 2.26 19.03
C TYR A 448 -4.85 2.51 17.79
N VAL A 449 -5.21 3.53 16.99
CA VAL A 449 -4.45 3.96 15.81
C VAL A 449 -4.16 5.46 15.88
N ALA A 450 -2.93 5.86 15.56
CA ALA A 450 -2.55 7.26 15.40
C ALA A 450 -1.66 7.43 14.16
N ALA A 451 -2.02 8.36 13.29
CA ALA A 451 -1.23 8.71 12.11
C ALA A 451 -0.50 10.04 12.32
N PHE A 452 0.73 10.14 11.84
CA PHE A 452 1.55 11.34 11.93
C PHE A 452 2.07 11.75 10.55
N GLU A 453 2.17 13.05 10.33
CA GLU A 453 2.89 13.61 9.20
C GLU A 453 4.18 14.25 9.69
N ARG A 454 5.31 13.81 9.14
CA ARG A 454 6.64 14.27 9.50
C ARG A 454 7.17 15.13 8.36
N SER A 455 7.65 16.32 8.69
CA SER A 455 8.14 17.27 7.69
C SER A 455 9.55 16.91 7.22
N GLY A 456 10.32 16.22 8.06
CA GLY A 456 11.76 16.02 7.88
C GLY A 456 12.60 17.25 8.24
N SER A 457 12.00 18.28 8.81
CA SER A 457 12.69 19.47 9.28
C SER A 457 13.61 19.14 10.45
N LYS A 458 14.72 19.88 10.59
CA LYS A 458 15.61 19.79 11.75
C LYS A 458 14.90 20.09 13.09
N ASN A 459 13.74 20.73 13.03
CA ASN A 459 12.92 21.05 14.20
C ASN A 459 11.95 19.92 14.58
N ASP A 460 11.81 18.88 13.75
CA ASP A 460 10.97 17.72 14.08
C ASP A 460 11.52 17.03 15.34
N LYS A 461 10.64 16.85 16.34
CA LYS A 461 10.98 16.18 17.60
C LYS A 461 11.28 14.71 17.35
N LEU A 462 12.44 14.23 17.79
CA LEU A 462 12.85 12.83 17.58
C LEU A 462 12.32 11.87 18.63
N SER A 463 11.68 12.38 19.69
CA SER A 463 10.99 11.58 20.69
C SER A 463 9.66 12.23 20.99
N TYR A 464 8.59 11.46 20.93
CA TYR A 464 7.24 11.94 21.22
C TYR A 464 6.38 10.80 21.73
N THR A 465 5.38 11.17 22.53
CA THR A 465 4.48 10.22 23.18
C THR A 465 3.05 10.51 22.76
N VAL A 466 2.32 9.47 22.39
CA VAL A 466 0.86 9.49 22.35
C VAL A 466 0.31 8.54 23.39
N ALA A 467 -0.89 8.82 23.85
CA ALA A 467 -1.52 8.01 24.87
C ALA A 467 -3.04 8.00 24.70
N TYR A 468 -3.65 6.95 25.23
CA TYR A 468 -5.10 6.79 25.31
C TYR A 468 -5.50 6.21 26.67
N ILE A 469 -6.75 6.42 27.06
CA ILE A 469 -7.32 5.85 28.29
C ILE A 469 -7.96 4.52 27.95
N ALA A 470 -7.60 3.49 28.72
CA ALA A 470 -8.25 2.19 28.68
C ALA A 470 -8.80 1.82 30.07
N ARG A 471 -9.91 1.09 30.08
CA ARG A 471 -10.52 0.53 31.29
C ARG A 471 -10.28 -0.97 31.33
N ALA A 472 -9.91 -1.49 32.49
CA ALA A 472 -9.86 -2.93 32.73
C ALA A 472 -11.27 -3.47 33.02
N VAL A 473 -11.79 -4.37 32.17
CA VAL A 473 -13.21 -4.78 32.22
C VAL A 473 -13.34 -6.24 32.64
N SER A 474 -12.69 -7.15 31.95
CA SER A 474 -12.86 -8.59 32.15
C SER A 474 -11.70 -9.19 32.94
N PRO A 475 -11.92 -9.82 34.10
CA PRO A 475 -10.86 -10.51 34.83
C PRO A 475 -10.31 -11.69 34.03
N GLY A 476 -8.99 -11.84 34.02
CA GLY A 476 -8.32 -12.88 33.25
C GLY A 476 -6.89 -12.52 32.91
N ARG A 477 -6.22 -13.45 32.21
CA ARG A 477 -4.88 -13.25 31.67
C ARG A 477 -4.94 -13.22 30.15
N TYR A 478 -4.44 -12.14 29.56
CA TYR A 478 -4.53 -11.85 28.14
C TYR A 478 -3.14 -11.67 27.55
N VAL A 479 -2.98 -12.10 26.31
CA VAL A 479 -1.82 -11.73 25.50
C VAL A 479 -1.89 -10.22 25.26
N SER A 480 -0.74 -9.56 25.37
CA SER A 480 -0.57 -8.15 25.02
C SER A 480 0.21 -8.10 23.71
N PRO A 481 -0.46 -7.95 22.54
CA PRO A 481 0.22 -7.96 21.26
C PRO A 481 1.24 -6.83 21.15
N ALA A 482 2.16 -6.96 20.19
CA ALA A 482 3.11 -5.90 19.89
C ALA A 482 2.39 -4.66 19.32
N ALA A 483 2.62 -3.50 19.93
CA ALA A 483 2.44 -2.21 19.26
C ALA A 483 3.46 -2.07 18.12
N VAL A 484 3.07 -1.41 17.03
CA VAL A 484 3.87 -1.18 15.83
C VAL A 484 3.78 0.28 15.39
N ILE A 485 4.91 0.87 15.00
CA ILE A 485 5.00 2.14 14.28
C ILE A 485 5.69 1.86 12.94
N GLU A 486 5.13 2.32 11.83
CA GLU A 486 5.75 2.17 10.50
C GLU A 486 5.63 3.44 9.67
N ASP A 487 6.53 3.62 8.70
CA ASP A 487 6.30 4.56 7.60
C ASP A 487 5.45 3.88 6.53
N MET A 488 4.24 4.39 6.29
CA MET A 488 3.25 3.80 5.38
C MET A 488 3.77 3.61 3.95
N TYR A 489 4.73 4.42 3.51
CA TYR A 489 5.28 4.41 2.15
C TYR A 489 6.76 4.03 2.09
N ARG A 490 7.35 3.73 3.25
CA ARG A 490 8.64 3.06 3.45
C ARG A 490 8.50 1.99 4.54
N PRO A 491 7.71 0.91 4.31
CA PRO A 491 7.36 -0.05 5.37
C PRO A 491 8.53 -0.94 5.81
N ASP A 492 9.66 -0.87 5.12
CA ASP A 492 10.93 -1.39 5.63
C ASP A 492 11.47 -0.59 6.82
N ARG A 493 10.93 0.61 7.06
CA ARG A 493 11.17 1.42 8.24
C ARG A 493 10.01 1.26 9.22
N PHE A 494 10.23 0.49 10.27
CA PHE A 494 9.24 0.26 11.32
C PHE A 494 9.91 0.01 12.66
N GLY A 495 9.11 0.04 13.71
CA GLY A 495 9.48 -0.33 15.07
C GLY A 495 8.34 -1.10 15.69
N ARG A 496 8.65 -2.10 16.50
CA ARG A 496 7.64 -2.83 17.26
C ARG A 496 8.12 -3.19 18.64
N THR A 497 7.18 -3.18 19.58
CA THR A 497 7.38 -3.74 20.91
C THR A 497 7.42 -5.27 20.86
N GLY A 498 7.86 -5.90 21.95
CA GLY A 498 7.68 -7.34 22.11
C GLY A 498 6.26 -7.67 22.57
N PHE A 499 5.83 -8.91 22.32
CA PHE A 499 4.63 -9.43 22.95
C PHE A 499 4.79 -9.45 24.48
N GLY A 500 3.71 -9.14 25.19
CA GLY A 500 3.63 -9.19 26.64
C GLY A 500 2.38 -9.91 27.12
N ALA A 501 2.03 -9.71 28.39
CA ALA A 501 0.79 -10.18 28.96
C ALA A 501 0.19 -9.12 29.89
N VAL A 502 -1.13 -9.11 29.99
CA VAL A 502 -1.88 -8.32 30.96
C VAL A 502 -2.71 -9.27 31.80
N GLU A 503 -2.75 -9.03 33.11
CA GLU A 503 -3.61 -9.75 34.05
C GLU A 503 -4.52 -8.76 34.78
N ILE A 504 -5.82 -9.05 34.73
CA ILE A 504 -6.87 -8.26 35.37
C ILE A 504 -7.46 -9.07 36.51
N THR A 505 -7.35 -8.52 37.72
CA THR A 505 -7.88 -9.08 38.95
C THR A 505 -9.28 -8.53 39.23
N SER A 506 -10.16 -9.36 39.77
CA SER A 506 -11.52 -8.95 40.15
C SER A 506 -11.49 -7.82 41.18
N ALA A 507 -12.36 -6.83 41.00
CA ALA A 507 -12.64 -5.86 42.06
C ALA A 507 -13.27 -6.63 43.24
N ARG A 508 -12.66 -6.56 44.43
CA ARG A 508 -13.25 -7.12 45.66
C ARG A 508 -14.28 -6.17 46.24
#